data_AF-L7TZV5-F1
#
_entry.id   AF-L7TZV5-F1
#
_cell.length_a   1.000
_cell.length_b   1.000
_cell.length_c   1.000
_cell.angle_alpha   90.00
_cell.angle_beta   90.00
_cell.angle_gamma   90.00
#
_symmetry.space_group_name_H-M   'P 1'
#
loop_
_entity.id
_entity.type
_entity.pdbx_description
1 polymer ?
#
loop_
_entity_poly.entity_id
_entity_poly.type
_entity_poly.pdbx_seq_one_letter_code
_entity_poly.pdbx_strand_id
1 'polypeptide(L)'
;MSDTLELHLERAEAALARWEGDAALGHLLEAWQECRAEPIIALIHRLSEFLYAGLPPLDSFVFEKSEEGARHPMDLPLLLEGLLRNATSDGLCIRLRVLDLLRRRFPADPRMVPVVLASTRLPDAEHVDNLRMHSSMLMYIGPPYDVEPLRELKARLPRDIGREAARLDKVIRMGERWAPPVLSEPVQSRCEVLRQVVEARIDRVSRSAATRDALLARIHAAPADDEPRRVLADLLLGQGDPLGELISLQCESEPDEARIIRLLEVHGARWEAALGPYVERGHTRFERGFPVAVQARHHPLVGFPLEFVEPGAAWSTVEEIRMGMSGLHEAMVWGLMLQSPALRHVKALARFPGMAVEALTAPGESSLRRVELTNTEGVGVEKLAALPRLEWLKATTDGPRFVVQCLESSLASRLEYFEASRRPEPYDEHRREPGSVAWRMVLDRGAEVPVSVTLENPDDAEDLVAILRIATRFSTHALRVSFRFGWMPAHENITAPELAPLIAQSRALLEEAASAYAHVIWDVE
;
A
#
# COMPACT_ATOMS: atom_id res chain seq x y z
N MET A 1 18.47 22.55 35.05
CA MET A 1 17.77 21.77 34.01
C MET A 1 16.81 22.71 33.30
N SER A 2 16.60 22.51 32.01
CA SER A 2 15.86 23.46 31.18
C SER A 2 14.35 23.35 31.41
N ASP A 3 13.67 24.49 31.56
CA ASP A 3 12.21 24.60 31.54
C ASP A 3 11.60 23.91 30.30
N THR A 4 12.38 23.83 29.20
CA THR A 4 12.02 23.11 27.97
C THR A 4 11.77 21.61 28.19
N LEU A 5 12.59 20.93 28.98
CA LEU A 5 12.43 19.50 29.25
C LEU A 5 11.12 19.24 29.98
N GLU A 6 10.86 20.06 31.00
CA GLU A 6 9.66 19.98 31.82
C GLU A 6 8.40 20.17 30.96
N LEU A 7 8.40 21.16 30.07
CA LEU A 7 7.34 21.44 29.11
C LEU A 7 7.08 20.26 28.15
N HIS A 8 8.13 19.59 27.64
CA HIS A 8 7.94 18.42 26.77
C HIS A 8 7.24 17.26 27.48
N LEU A 9 7.59 17.01 28.75
CA LEU A 9 6.94 15.96 29.55
C LEU A 9 5.47 16.30 29.85
N GLU A 10 5.12 17.57 30.09
CA GLU A 10 3.71 18.00 30.25
C GLU A 10 2.89 17.77 28.99
N ARG A 11 3.48 18.08 27.83
CA ARG A 11 2.83 17.86 26.54
C ARG A 11 2.64 16.37 26.27
N ALA A 12 3.61 15.53 26.63
CA ALA A 12 3.48 14.07 26.53
C ALA A 12 2.34 13.55 27.43
N GLU A 13 2.24 14.05 28.66
CA GLU A 13 1.16 13.71 29.59
C GLU A 13 -0.21 14.12 29.06
N ALA A 14 -0.33 15.36 28.58
CA ALA A 14 -1.56 15.87 27.99
C ALA A 14 -1.98 15.09 26.73
N ALA A 15 -1.02 14.69 25.89
CA ALA A 15 -1.27 13.84 24.73
C ALA A 15 -1.77 12.44 25.14
N LEU A 16 -1.15 11.81 26.14
CA LEU A 16 -1.63 10.53 26.68
C LEU A 16 -3.03 10.63 27.28
N ALA A 17 -3.36 11.74 27.95
CA ALA A 17 -4.70 11.99 28.48
C ALA A 17 -5.77 12.12 27.37
N ARG A 18 -5.37 12.60 26.18
CA ARG A 18 -6.20 12.61 24.96
C ARG A 18 -6.07 11.34 24.11
N TRP A 19 -5.32 10.35 24.60
CA TRP A 19 -5.05 9.08 23.94
C TRP A 19 -4.18 9.13 22.66
N GLU A 20 -3.56 10.27 22.40
CA GLU A 20 -2.66 10.57 21.28
C GLU A 20 -1.24 10.02 21.56
N GLY A 21 -1.08 8.69 21.51
CA GLY A 21 0.18 8.03 21.90
C GLY A 21 1.37 8.35 20.97
N ASP A 22 1.10 8.56 19.69
CA ASP A 22 2.06 9.04 18.69
C ASP A 22 2.58 10.45 19.00
N ALA A 23 1.69 11.39 19.33
CA ALA A 23 2.07 12.72 19.76
C ALA A 23 2.86 12.68 21.08
N ALA A 24 2.44 11.84 22.03
CA ALA A 24 3.17 11.63 23.28
C ALA A 24 4.58 11.11 23.04
N LEU A 25 4.75 10.12 22.14
CA LEU A 25 6.05 9.60 21.74
C LEU A 25 6.91 10.69 21.08
N GLY A 26 6.33 11.52 20.22
CA GLY A 26 7.01 12.69 19.64
C GLY A 26 7.56 13.63 20.72
N HIS A 27 6.75 13.97 21.73
CA HIS A 27 7.19 14.82 22.84
C HIS A 27 8.26 14.17 23.72
N LEU A 28 8.21 12.85 23.94
CA LEU A 28 9.27 12.12 24.66
C LEU A 28 10.59 12.11 23.87
N LEU A 29 10.53 12.01 22.54
CA LEU A 29 11.73 12.09 21.68
C LEU A 29 12.38 13.47 21.72
N GLU A 30 11.59 14.55 21.76
CA GLU A 30 12.11 15.92 21.98
C GLU A 30 12.71 16.06 23.39
N ALA A 31 12.05 15.52 24.42
CA ALA A 31 12.58 15.49 25.78
C ALA A 31 13.95 14.79 25.86
N TRP A 32 14.13 13.72 25.08
CA TRP A 32 15.41 13.02 24.96
C TRP A 32 16.51 13.86 24.31
N GLN A 33 16.19 14.69 23.31
CA GLN A 33 17.17 15.61 22.71
C GLN A 33 17.65 16.66 23.71
N GLU A 34 16.76 17.14 24.58
CA GLU A 34 17.07 18.08 25.64
C GLU A 34 17.87 17.45 26.79
N CYS A 35 17.49 16.23 27.21
CA CYS A 35 18.12 15.54 28.32
C CYS A 35 18.21 14.04 28.10
N ARG A 36 19.45 13.55 28.00
CA ARG A 36 19.74 12.14 27.74
C ARG A 36 19.71 11.31 29.00
N ALA A 37 18.53 11.15 29.58
CA ALA A 37 18.30 10.44 30.84
C ALA A 37 17.69 9.05 30.61
N GLU A 38 18.13 8.06 31.40
CA GLU A 38 17.62 6.69 31.33
C GLU A 38 16.10 6.57 31.55
N PRO A 39 15.46 7.29 32.50
CA PRO A 39 14.01 7.23 32.65
C PRO A 39 13.22 7.65 31.39
N ILE A 40 13.76 8.58 30.60
CA ILE A 40 13.12 9.06 29.36
C ILE A 40 13.24 7.99 28.27
N ILE A 41 14.41 7.35 28.13
CA ILE A 41 14.59 6.23 27.19
C ILE A 41 13.65 5.08 27.52
N ALA A 42 13.52 4.73 28.81
CA ALA A 42 12.63 3.67 29.25
C ALA A 42 11.17 3.96 28.87
N LEU A 43 10.70 5.20 29.03
CA LEU A 43 9.38 5.65 28.57
C LEU A 43 9.22 5.56 27.04
N ILE A 44 10.22 6.04 26.28
CA ILE A 44 10.21 5.97 24.81
C ILE A 44 10.09 4.53 24.35
N HIS A 45 10.92 3.62 24.87
CA HIS A 45 10.89 2.21 24.50
C HIS A 45 9.55 1.58 24.86
N ARG A 46 9.09 1.76 26.10
CA ARG A 46 7.86 1.14 26.58
C ARG A 46 6.62 1.62 25.83
N LEU A 47 6.51 2.93 25.60
CA LEU A 47 5.40 3.48 24.82
C LEU A 47 5.50 3.06 23.34
N SER A 48 6.70 3.07 22.77
CA SER A 48 6.92 2.61 21.40
C SER A 48 6.46 1.15 21.24
N GLU A 49 6.95 0.23 22.08
CA GLU A 49 6.54 -1.18 22.14
C GLU A 49 5.03 -1.35 22.17
N PHE A 50 4.36 -0.61 23.06
CA PHE A 50 2.92 -0.65 23.14
C PHE A 50 2.23 -0.18 21.85
N LEU A 51 2.73 0.89 21.22
CA LEU A 51 2.08 1.48 20.04
C LEU A 51 2.28 0.65 18.76
N TYR A 52 3.39 -0.09 18.62
CA TYR A 52 3.64 -0.92 17.44
C TYR A 52 3.28 -2.40 17.64
N ALA A 53 2.89 -2.82 18.85
CA ALA A 53 2.49 -4.19 19.12
C ALA A 53 1.45 -4.71 18.10
N GLY A 54 1.80 -5.77 17.38
CA GLY A 54 0.93 -6.42 16.39
C GLY A 54 0.96 -5.81 14.98
N LEU A 55 1.76 -4.77 14.73
CA LEU A 55 1.97 -4.24 13.37
C LEU A 55 3.03 -5.07 12.62
N PRO A 56 2.88 -5.27 11.29
CA PRO A 56 3.89 -5.96 10.50
C PRO A 56 5.16 -5.10 10.36
N PRO A 57 6.36 -5.72 10.31
CA PRO A 57 7.59 -4.99 10.08
C PRO A 57 7.57 -4.29 8.71
N LEU A 58 8.27 -3.15 8.61
CA LEU A 58 8.43 -2.43 7.36
C LEU A 58 9.71 -2.91 6.67
N ASP A 59 9.61 -3.17 5.36
CA ASP A 59 10.78 -3.48 4.55
C ASP A 59 11.63 -2.22 4.37
N SER A 60 12.90 -2.31 4.78
CA SER A 60 13.86 -1.21 4.67
C SER A 60 14.14 -0.76 3.23
N PHE A 61 14.05 -1.66 2.25
CA PHE A 61 14.24 -1.33 0.84
C PHE A 61 13.12 -0.46 0.30
N VAL A 62 11.90 -0.80 0.71
CA VAL A 62 10.68 -0.08 0.36
C VAL A 62 10.68 1.33 0.97
N PHE A 63 11.39 1.52 2.08
CA PHE A 63 11.48 2.80 2.79
C PHE A 63 12.47 3.79 2.15
N GLU A 64 13.63 3.34 1.64
CA GLU A 64 14.70 4.20 1.11
C GLU A 64 14.23 5.18 0.02
N LYS A 65 13.29 4.75 -0.81
CA LYS A 65 12.88 5.49 -2.01
C LYS A 65 11.58 6.28 -1.86
N SER A 66 10.91 6.24 -0.70
CA SER A 66 9.76 7.11 -0.46
C SER A 66 10.24 8.51 -0.03
N GLU A 67 9.98 9.55 -0.82
CA GLU A 67 10.26 10.92 -0.40
C GLU A 67 9.36 11.35 0.77
N GLU A 68 8.11 10.88 0.77
CA GLU A 68 7.05 11.24 1.71
C GLU A 68 7.04 10.40 2.99
N GLY A 69 7.56 9.17 2.97
CA GLY A 69 7.24 8.15 3.99
C GLY A 69 7.99 8.26 5.31
N ALA A 70 8.94 9.18 5.48
CA ALA A 70 9.91 9.09 6.57
C ALA A 70 9.84 10.25 7.57
N ARG A 71 8.66 10.46 8.16
CA ARG A 71 8.50 11.44 9.26
C ARG A 71 7.73 10.92 10.46
N HIS A 72 7.03 9.78 10.35
CA HIS A 72 6.24 9.33 11.48
C HIS A 72 7.12 8.59 12.50
N PRO A 73 7.15 8.97 13.79
CA PRO A 73 7.95 8.30 14.81
C PRO A 73 7.68 6.80 14.97
N MET A 74 6.52 6.32 14.50
CA MET A 74 6.11 4.92 14.53
C MET A 74 6.71 4.05 13.43
N ASP A 75 7.25 4.64 12.37
CA ASP A 75 7.86 3.87 11.28
C ASP A 75 9.20 3.27 11.72
N LEU A 76 9.92 3.96 12.60
CA LEU A 76 11.26 3.55 13.02
C LEU A 76 11.29 2.13 13.63
N PRO A 77 10.50 1.77 14.65
CA PRO A 77 10.50 0.41 15.20
C PRO A 77 10.23 -0.68 14.16
N LEU A 78 9.29 -0.45 13.24
CA LEU A 78 8.93 -1.41 12.20
C LEU A 78 10.07 -1.62 11.21
N LEU A 79 10.81 -0.55 10.88
CA LEU A 79 12.00 -0.63 10.04
C LEU A 79 13.16 -1.31 10.75
N LEU A 80 13.34 -1.02 12.04
CA LEU A 80 14.37 -1.62 12.87
C LEU A 80 14.16 -3.13 13.01
N GLU A 81 12.92 -3.59 13.17
CA GLU A 81 12.60 -5.01 13.19
C GLU A 81 12.86 -5.67 11.83
N GLY A 82 12.41 -5.07 10.73
CA GLY A 82 12.69 -5.56 9.38
C GLY A 82 14.19 -5.67 9.09
N LEU A 83 14.95 -4.65 9.51
CA LEU A 83 16.42 -4.66 9.42
C LEU A 83 17.05 -5.81 10.19
N LEU A 84 16.64 -6.02 11.44
CA LEU A 84 17.18 -7.10 12.27
C LEU A 84 16.89 -8.48 11.67
N ARG A 85 15.69 -8.67 11.11
CA ARG A 85 15.31 -9.92 10.43
C ARG A 85 16.15 -10.15 9.17
N ASN A 86 16.40 -9.11 8.39
CA ASN A 86 17.10 -9.22 7.12
C ASN A 86 18.62 -9.17 7.26
N ALA A 87 19.15 -8.71 8.39
CA ALA A 87 20.58 -8.53 8.60
C ALA A 87 21.40 -9.84 8.51
N THR A 88 20.75 -11.00 8.63
CA THR A 88 21.37 -12.33 8.42
C THR A 88 21.38 -12.78 6.97
N SER A 89 20.50 -12.24 6.14
CA SER A 89 20.25 -12.69 4.76
C SER A 89 20.82 -11.71 3.72
N ASP A 90 20.92 -10.43 4.07
CA ASP A 90 21.29 -9.36 3.15
C ASP A 90 22.80 -9.07 3.09
N GLY A 91 23.28 -8.76 1.88
CA GLY A 91 24.67 -8.37 1.63
C GLY A 91 25.08 -7.03 2.26
N LEU A 92 26.39 -6.83 2.42
CA LEU A 92 27.06 -5.66 3.03
C LEU A 92 26.51 -4.28 2.60
N CYS A 93 26.24 -4.11 1.30
CA CYS A 93 25.86 -2.82 0.70
C CYS A 93 24.50 -2.29 1.21
N ILE A 94 23.57 -3.20 1.46
CA ILE A 94 22.19 -2.88 1.86
C ILE A 94 22.18 -2.29 3.26
N ARG A 95 22.94 -2.91 4.19
CA ARG A 95 23.06 -2.47 5.58
C ARG A 95 23.53 -1.02 5.71
N LEU A 96 24.56 -0.62 4.94
CA LEU A 96 25.11 0.74 4.99
C LEU A 96 24.13 1.80 4.50
N ARG A 97 23.41 1.51 3.41
CA ARG A 97 22.42 2.44 2.84
C ARG A 97 21.27 2.66 3.80
N VAL A 98 20.80 1.60 4.47
CA VAL A 98 19.69 1.73 5.40
C VAL A 98 20.11 2.49 6.68
N LEU A 99 21.28 2.22 7.25
CA LEU A 99 21.74 3.01 8.41
C LEU A 99 21.90 4.50 8.08
N ASP A 100 22.43 4.83 6.89
CA ASP A 100 22.52 6.23 6.47
C ASP A 100 21.14 6.85 6.22
N LEU A 101 20.20 6.09 5.67
CA LEU A 101 18.81 6.50 5.52
C LEU A 101 18.17 6.81 6.88
N LEU A 102 18.30 5.90 7.85
CA LEU A 102 17.79 6.11 9.21
C LEU A 102 18.33 7.41 9.81
N ARG A 103 19.65 7.64 9.69
CA ARG A 103 20.32 8.86 10.15
C ARG A 103 19.80 10.14 9.51
N ARG A 104 19.42 10.09 8.23
CA ARG A 104 18.95 11.24 7.47
C ARG A 104 17.49 11.56 7.74
N ARG A 105 16.68 10.53 8.05
CA ARG A 105 15.22 10.65 8.11
C ARG A 105 14.67 10.82 9.51
N PHE A 106 15.30 10.21 10.50
CA PHE A 106 14.85 10.31 11.89
C PHE A 106 15.83 11.17 12.70
N PRO A 107 15.34 11.87 13.74
CA PRO A 107 16.22 12.54 14.70
C PRO A 107 17.12 11.51 15.41
N ALA A 108 17.99 11.98 16.31
CA ALA A 108 18.88 11.15 17.11
C ALA A 108 18.08 10.28 18.11
N ASP A 109 17.39 9.27 17.60
CA ASP A 109 16.40 8.45 18.29
C ASP A 109 17.09 7.31 19.05
N PRO A 110 16.86 7.18 20.37
CA PRO A 110 17.55 6.18 21.17
C PRO A 110 17.17 4.75 20.77
N ARG A 111 16.01 4.55 20.13
CA ARG A 111 15.53 3.23 19.67
C ARG A 111 16.43 2.61 18.60
N MET A 112 17.27 3.40 17.92
CA MET A 112 18.24 2.90 16.95
C MET A 112 19.43 2.18 17.59
N VAL A 113 19.75 2.49 18.86
CA VAL A 113 20.96 1.97 19.54
C VAL A 113 21.01 0.45 19.54
N PRO A 114 19.97 -0.30 19.97
CA PRO A 114 20.02 -1.76 20.02
C PRO A 114 20.32 -2.38 18.65
N VAL A 115 19.76 -1.83 17.56
CA VAL A 115 20.01 -2.34 16.20
C VAL A 115 21.44 -2.07 15.76
N VAL A 116 21.95 -0.87 16.00
CA VAL A 116 23.34 -0.51 15.65
C VAL A 116 24.34 -1.34 16.45
N LEU A 117 24.05 -1.66 17.72
CA LEU A 117 24.88 -2.56 18.54
C LEU A 117 24.74 -4.02 18.11
N ALA A 118 23.54 -4.49 17.77
CA ALA A 118 23.36 -5.84 17.26
C ALA A 118 24.10 -6.04 15.93
N SER A 119 24.10 -5.04 15.05
CA SER A 119 24.78 -5.11 13.76
C SER A 119 26.32 -5.16 13.86
N THR A 120 26.91 -4.76 14.99
CA THR A 120 28.36 -4.92 15.19
C THR A 120 28.78 -6.37 15.35
N ARG A 121 27.85 -7.29 15.68
CA ARG A 121 28.12 -8.72 15.85
C ARG A 121 28.00 -9.53 14.56
N LEU A 122 27.48 -8.92 13.50
CA LEU A 122 27.30 -9.60 12.22
C LEU A 122 28.64 -9.83 11.50
N PRO A 123 28.69 -10.79 10.56
CA PRO A 123 29.81 -10.92 9.63
C PRO A 123 30.07 -9.59 8.91
N ASP A 124 31.35 -9.32 8.67
CA ASP A 124 31.89 -8.12 8.00
C ASP A 124 31.69 -6.80 8.77
N ALA A 125 31.31 -6.84 10.04
CA ALA A 125 31.23 -5.62 10.86
C ALA A 125 32.59 -4.89 10.95
N GLU A 126 33.70 -5.61 10.79
CA GLU A 126 35.07 -5.09 10.73
C GLU A 126 35.39 -4.34 9.43
N HIS A 127 34.54 -4.44 8.41
CA HIS A 127 34.74 -3.72 7.15
C HIS A 127 34.73 -2.20 7.39
N VAL A 128 35.67 -1.49 6.74
CA VAL A 128 35.94 -0.06 6.98
C VAL A 128 34.69 0.83 6.90
N ASP A 129 33.81 0.57 5.93
CA ASP A 129 32.58 1.34 5.76
C ASP A 129 31.53 1.04 6.85
N ASN A 130 31.45 -0.20 7.32
CA ASN A 130 30.58 -0.57 8.45
C ASN A 130 31.05 0.10 9.73
N LEU A 131 32.35 0.05 10.03
CA LEU A 131 32.93 0.74 11.18
C LEU A 131 32.65 2.24 11.14
N ARG A 132 32.82 2.86 9.96
CA ARG A 132 32.50 4.26 9.75
C ARG A 132 31.02 4.53 10.04
N MET A 133 30.12 3.69 9.54
CA MET A 133 28.68 3.87 9.70
C MET A 133 28.23 3.64 11.15
N HIS A 134 28.60 2.53 11.79
CA HIS A 134 28.31 2.26 13.19
C HIS A 134 28.80 3.39 14.09
N SER A 135 30.05 3.84 13.90
CA SER A 135 30.61 4.94 14.68
C SER A 135 29.89 6.26 14.42
N SER A 136 29.46 6.52 13.18
CA SER A 136 28.71 7.73 12.83
C SER A 136 27.33 7.74 13.46
N MET A 137 26.62 6.61 13.41
CA MET A 137 25.31 6.43 14.03
C MET A 137 25.37 6.60 15.54
N LEU A 138 26.31 5.92 16.22
CA LEU A 138 26.42 6.03 17.68
C LEU A 138 26.91 7.40 18.14
N MET A 139 27.71 8.13 17.37
CA MET A 139 28.01 9.53 17.69
C MET A 139 26.80 10.45 17.46
N TYR A 140 26.00 10.18 16.43
CA TYR A 140 24.80 10.94 16.11
C TYR A 140 23.73 10.76 17.19
N ILE A 141 23.40 9.50 17.51
CA ILE A 141 22.44 9.17 18.56
C ILE A 141 23.00 9.54 19.93
N GLY A 142 24.26 9.18 20.19
CA GLY A 142 25.04 9.35 21.43
C GLY A 142 24.52 8.56 22.65
N PRO A 143 25.22 8.64 23.80
CA PRO A 143 24.98 7.75 24.95
C PRO A 143 23.68 8.10 25.72
N PRO A 144 23.13 7.14 26.52
CA PRO A 144 23.75 5.87 26.89
C PRO A 144 23.61 4.75 25.85
N TYR A 145 24.62 3.89 25.81
CA TYR A 145 24.63 2.62 25.08
C TYR A 145 25.65 1.69 25.71
N ASP A 146 25.42 0.37 25.59
CA ASP A 146 26.38 -0.63 26.03
C ASP A 146 27.64 -0.58 25.15
N VAL A 147 28.80 -0.40 25.78
CA VAL A 147 30.10 -0.32 25.09
C VAL A 147 30.71 -1.69 24.85
N GLU A 148 30.21 -2.76 25.49
CA GLU A 148 30.81 -4.09 25.38
C GLU A 148 30.78 -4.65 23.95
N PRO A 149 29.65 -4.59 23.20
CA PRO A 149 29.64 -5.00 21.79
C PRO A 149 30.64 -4.24 20.91
N LEU A 150 31.00 -3.01 21.30
CA LEU A 150 31.99 -2.20 20.59
C LEU A 150 33.43 -2.62 20.94
N ARG A 151 33.68 -3.03 22.18
CA ARG A 151 34.97 -3.62 22.59
C ARG A 151 35.20 -4.97 21.92
N GLU A 152 34.16 -5.81 21.85
CA GLU A 152 34.18 -7.08 21.11
C GLU A 152 34.49 -6.85 19.63
N LEU A 153 33.83 -5.88 18.99
CA LEU A 153 34.13 -5.49 17.62
C LEU A 153 35.57 -4.98 17.48
N LYS A 154 36.04 -4.11 18.38
CA LYS A 154 37.40 -3.59 18.38
C LYS A 154 38.45 -4.71 18.48
N ALA A 155 38.21 -5.71 19.32
CA ALA A 155 39.14 -6.82 19.52
C ALA A 155 39.34 -7.68 18.26
N ARG A 156 38.37 -7.69 17.35
CA ARG A 156 38.43 -8.40 16.06
C ARG A 156 39.09 -7.61 14.94
N LEU A 157 39.32 -6.30 15.12
CA LEU A 157 39.82 -5.44 14.05
C LEU A 157 41.25 -5.80 13.62
N PRO A 158 41.51 -5.90 12.31
CA PRO A 158 42.85 -5.86 11.75
C PRO A 158 43.68 -4.66 12.27
N ARG A 159 44.98 -4.89 12.47
CA ARG A 159 45.90 -3.89 13.06
C ARG A 159 46.09 -2.63 12.18
N ASP A 160 45.76 -2.71 10.90
CA ASP A 160 45.99 -1.69 9.87
C ASP A 160 44.77 -0.79 9.58
N ILE A 161 43.63 -1.00 10.26
CA ILE A 161 42.39 -0.21 10.05
C ILE A 161 42.52 1.29 10.38
N GLY A 162 43.56 1.69 11.10
CA GLY A 162 43.97 3.09 11.25
C GLY A 162 42.86 4.03 11.77
N ARG A 163 42.37 4.92 10.90
CA ARG A 163 41.45 6.02 11.26
C ARG A 163 40.12 5.54 11.82
N GLU A 164 39.52 4.48 11.27
CA GLU A 164 38.19 4.04 11.72
C GLU A 164 38.26 3.32 13.08
N ALA A 165 39.39 2.67 13.42
CA ALA A 165 39.62 2.13 14.75
C ALA A 165 39.72 3.26 15.80
N ALA A 166 40.42 4.36 15.48
CA ALA A 166 40.47 5.54 16.33
C ALA A 166 39.09 6.22 16.49
N ARG A 167 38.23 6.12 15.47
CA ARG A 167 36.84 6.60 15.52
C ARG A 167 36.00 5.74 16.45
N LEU A 168 36.08 4.41 16.34
CA LEU A 168 35.41 3.47 17.26
C LEU A 168 35.85 3.70 18.71
N ASP A 169 37.16 3.93 18.94
CA ASP A 169 37.69 4.28 20.26
C ASP A 169 37.11 5.55 20.85
N LYS A 170 36.81 6.54 20.01
CA LYS A 170 36.11 7.75 20.44
C LYS A 170 34.70 7.42 20.91
N VAL A 171 33.98 6.57 20.19
CA VAL A 171 32.61 6.14 20.55
C VAL A 171 32.60 5.35 21.85
N ILE A 172 33.54 4.42 22.03
CA ILE A 172 33.71 3.66 23.29
C ILE A 172 33.95 4.63 24.45
N ARG A 173 34.91 5.55 24.32
CA ARG A 173 35.18 6.55 25.36
C ARG A 173 33.99 7.48 25.64
N MET A 174 33.18 7.80 24.62
CA MET A 174 31.95 8.59 24.82
C MET A 174 30.94 7.84 25.68
N GLY A 175 30.75 6.53 25.45
CA GLY A 175 29.88 5.69 26.27
C GLY A 175 30.43 5.51 27.69
N GLU A 176 31.73 5.23 27.85
CA GLU A 176 32.37 5.03 29.15
C GLU A 176 32.39 6.28 30.04
N ARG A 177 32.52 7.47 29.43
CA ARG A 177 32.55 8.75 30.14
C ARG A 177 31.15 9.32 30.38
N TRP A 178 30.13 8.72 29.79
CA TRP A 178 28.77 9.20 30.00
C TRP A 178 28.39 8.97 31.46
N ALA A 179 27.97 10.06 32.11
CA ALA A 179 27.38 10.03 33.43
C ALA A 179 25.89 10.35 33.27
N PRO A 180 24.98 9.57 33.89
CA PRO A 180 23.56 9.88 33.86
C PRO A 180 23.32 11.33 34.34
N PRO A 181 22.56 12.16 33.60
CA PRO A 181 22.19 13.47 34.08
C PRO A 181 21.31 13.31 35.33
N VAL A 182 21.59 14.10 36.36
CA VAL A 182 20.75 14.16 37.56
C VAL A 182 19.49 14.95 37.22
N LEU A 183 18.34 14.27 37.24
CA LEU A 183 17.04 14.89 37.05
C LEU A 183 16.62 15.64 38.32
N SER A 184 15.96 16.78 38.16
CA SER A 184 15.31 17.49 39.25
C SER A 184 14.11 16.67 39.74
N GLU A 185 13.77 16.84 41.02
CA GLU A 185 12.64 16.14 41.64
C GLU A 185 11.31 16.31 40.85
N PRO A 186 10.95 17.51 40.33
CA PRO A 186 9.75 17.66 39.51
C PRO A 186 9.76 16.83 38.22
N VAL A 187 10.90 16.81 37.52
CA VAL A 187 11.05 16.05 36.27
C VAL A 187 11.03 14.55 36.53
N GLN A 188 11.70 14.09 37.59
CA GLN A 188 11.68 12.69 37.98
C GLN A 188 10.28 12.23 38.38
N SER A 189 9.55 13.05 39.14
CA SER A 189 8.16 12.79 39.51
C SER A 189 7.26 12.68 38.27
N ARG A 190 7.43 13.56 37.27
CA ARG A 190 6.64 13.52 36.04
C ARG A 190 6.94 12.31 35.17
N CYS A 191 8.21 11.90 35.05
CA CYS A 191 8.57 10.65 34.38
C CYS A 191 7.88 9.44 35.04
N GLU A 192 7.80 9.42 36.36
CA GLU A 192 7.12 8.36 37.10
C GLU A 192 5.60 8.35 36.87
N VAL A 193 4.95 9.52 36.85
CA VAL A 193 3.53 9.65 36.48
C VAL A 193 3.28 9.12 35.06
N LEU A 194 4.08 9.55 34.09
CA LEU A 194 3.99 9.08 32.70
C LEU A 194 4.13 7.56 32.61
N ARG A 195 5.08 6.98 33.36
CA ARG A 195 5.29 5.53 33.42
C ARG A 195 4.04 4.81 33.91
N GLN A 196 3.46 5.29 35.01
CA GLN A 196 2.23 4.71 35.56
C GLN A 196 1.06 4.81 34.59
N VAL A 197 0.91 5.93 33.89
CA VAL A 197 -0.13 6.11 32.85
C VAL A 197 0.05 5.11 31.70
N VAL A 198 1.27 4.94 31.21
CA VAL A 198 1.58 3.98 30.14
C VAL A 198 1.29 2.55 30.58
N GLU A 199 1.75 2.13 31.76
CA GLU A 199 1.49 0.78 32.28
C GLU A 199 0.00 0.53 32.51
N ALA A 200 -0.72 1.48 33.11
CA ALA A 200 -2.16 1.35 33.31
C ALA A 200 -2.92 1.17 31.98
N ARG A 201 -2.46 1.83 30.90
CA ARG A 201 -3.02 1.67 29.56
C ARG A 201 -2.71 0.29 28.98
N ILE A 202 -1.46 -0.17 29.10
CA ILE A 202 -1.05 -1.52 28.67
C ILE A 202 -1.87 -2.60 29.39
N ASP A 203 -2.04 -2.48 30.70
CA ASP A 203 -2.85 -3.40 31.51
C ASP A 203 -4.32 -3.39 31.12
N ARG A 204 -4.86 -2.22 30.76
CA ARG A 204 -6.23 -2.10 30.27
C ARG A 204 -6.42 -2.83 28.95
N VAL A 205 -5.55 -2.59 27.97
CA VAL A 205 -5.59 -3.25 26.66
C VAL A 205 -5.42 -4.76 26.82
N SER A 206 -4.46 -5.19 27.63
CA SER A 206 -4.15 -6.60 27.87
C SER A 206 -5.33 -7.38 28.47
N ARG A 207 -6.05 -6.79 29.44
CA ARG A 207 -7.23 -7.42 30.06
C ARG A 207 -8.36 -7.72 29.06
N SER A 208 -8.44 -6.92 28.00
CA SER A 208 -9.46 -7.06 26.95
C SER A 208 -8.95 -7.72 25.67
N ALA A 209 -7.69 -8.11 25.59
CA ALA A 209 -7.07 -8.62 24.36
C ALA A 209 -7.86 -9.82 23.78
N ALA A 210 -8.16 -10.83 24.62
CA ALA A 210 -8.93 -11.99 24.18
C ALA A 210 -10.34 -11.64 23.66
N THR A 211 -10.99 -10.63 24.25
CA THR A 211 -12.31 -10.17 23.78
C THR A 211 -12.18 -9.41 22.45
N ARG A 212 -11.17 -8.54 22.33
CA ARG A 212 -10.86 -7.82 21.09
C ARG A 212 -10.58 -8.80 19.95
N ASP A 213 -9.75 -9.81 20.18
CA ASP A 213 -9.37 -10.79 19.17
C ASP A 213 -10.58 -11.63 18.71
N ALA A 214 -11.45 -12.01 19.63
CA ALA A 214 -12.69 -12.71 19.31
C ALA A 214 -13.65 -11.86 18.45
N LEU A 215 -13.76 -10.55 18.73
CA LEU A 215 -14.57 -9.62 17.94
C LEU A 215 -13.98 -9.42 16.54
N LEU A 216 -12.66 -9.22 16.43
CA LEU A 216 -11.97 -9.11 15.15
C LEU A 216 -12.15 -10.37 14.31
N ALA A 217 -12.01 -11.56 14.90
CA ALA A 217 -12.26 -12.82 14.21
C ALA A 217 -13.68 -12.92 13.65
N ARG A 218 -14.70 -12.46 14.40
CA ARG A 218 -16.10 -12.40 13.91
C ARG A 218 -16.24 -11.42 12.74
N ILE A 219 -15.65 -10.23 12.84
CA ILE A 219 -15.68 -9.22 11.77
C ILE A 219 -15.01 -9.76 10.50
N HIS A 220 -13.84 -10.38 10.63
CA HIS A 220 -13.12 -10.98 9.52
C HIS A 220 -13.89 -12.14 8.88
N ALA A 221 -14.65 -12.91 9.68
CA ALA A 221 -15.51 -13.97 9.17
C ALA A 221 -16.71 -13.41 8.38
N ALA A 222 -17.34 -12.35 8.88
CA ALA A 222 -18.49 -11.69 8.27
C ALA A 222 -18.31 -10.16 8.17
N PRO A 223 -17.60 -9.65 7.15
CA PRO A 223 -17.32 -8.22 7.02
C PRO A 223 -18.54 -7.34 6.79
N ALA A 224 -19.74 -7.88 6.59
CA ALA A 224 -20.97 -7.10 6.51
C ALA A 224 -21.72 -6.96 7.85
N ASP A 225 -21.33 -7.69 8.90
CA ASP A 225 -22.03 -7.71 10.19
C ASP A 225 -21.60 -6.52 11.08
N ASP A 226 -22.54 -5.60 11.34
CA ASP A 226 -22.28 -4.40 12.13
C ASP A 226 -22.34 -4.65 13.65
N GLU A 227 -22.94 -5.76 14.10
CA GLU A 227 -23.07 -6.06 15.54
C GLU A 227 -21.71 -6.21 16.25
N PRO A 228 -20.77 -7.07 15.80
CA PRO A 228 -19.46 -7.17 16.43
C PRO A 228 -18.63 -5.90 16.28
N ARG A 229 -18.90 -5.07 15.27
CA ARG A 229 -18.25 -3.77 15.09
C ARG A 229 -18.66 -2.78 16.15
N ARG A 230 -19.95 -2.68 16.48
CA ARG A 230 -20.45 -1.80 17.53
C ARG A 230 -19.87 -2.18 18.90
N VAL A 231 -19.83 -3.48 19.21
CA VAL A 231 -19.21 -3.97 20.46
C VAL A 231 -17.70 -3.69 20.48
N LEU A 232 -17.01 -3.83 19.34
CA LEU A 232 -15.61 -3.47 19.23
C LEU A 232 -15.40 -1.95 19.40
N ALA A 233 -16.28 -1.13 18.84
CA ALA A 233 -16.27 0.33 19.00
C ALA A 233 -16.33 0.72 20.49
N ASP A 234 -17.29 0.18 21.24
CA ASP A 234 -17.43 0.43 22.68
C ASP A 234 -16.19 -0.01 23.46
N LEU A 235 -15.63 -1.18 23.13
CA LEU A 235 -14.41 -1.68 23.75
C LEU A 235 -13.22 -0.76 23.50
N LEU A 236 -13.04 -0.31 22.26
CA LEU A 236 -11.96 0.58 21.83
C LEU A 236 -12.12 1.99 22.43
N LEU A 237 -13.33 2.54 22.46
CA LEU A 237 -13.63 3.80 23.15
C LEU A 237 -13.32 3.71 24.65
N GLY A 238 -13.66 2.58 25.28
CA GLY A 238 -13.28 2.30 26.67
C GLY A 238 -11.77 2.28 26.89
N GLN A 239 -10.97 1.96 25.88
CA GLN A 239 -9.51 2.01 25.88
C GLN A 239 -8.95 3.33 25.33
N GLY A 240 -9.83 4.28 24.98
CA GLY A 240 -9.52 5.50 24.24
C GLY A 240 -8.73 5.27 22.95
N ASP A 241 -8.98 4.18 22.24
CA ASP A 241 -8.48 4.01 20.89
C ASP A 241 -9.40 4.77 19.91
N PRO A 242 -8.89 5.76 19.15
CA PRO A 242 -9.70 6.57 18.24
C PRO A 242 -10.38 5.75 17.13
N LEU A 243 -9.91 4.51 16.88
CA LEU A 243 -10.59 3.61 15.94
C LEU A 243 -12.02 3.30 16.39
N GLY A 244 -12.29 3.26 17.70
CA GLY A 244 -13.65 3.04 18.21
C GLY A 244 -14.60 4.19 17.86
N GLU A 245 -14.11 5.43 17.85
CA GLU A 245 -14.87 6.60 17.40
C GLU A 245 -15.16 6.52 15.89
N LEU A 246 -14.16 6.19 15.07
CA LEU A 246 -14.34 6.00 13.63
C LEU A 246 -15.41 4.94 13.33
N ILE A 247 -15.32 3.77 13.97
CA ILE A 247 -16.30 2.68 13.78
C ILE A 247 -17.70 3.17 14.15
N SER A 248 -17.85 3.85 15.30
CA SER A 248 -19.15 4.33 15.78
C SER A 248 -19.78 5.28 14.77
N LEU A 249 -19.05 6.31 14.35
CA LEU A 249 -19.52 7.32 13.38
C LEU A 249 -19.90 6.68 12.03
N GLN A 250 -19.07 5.76 11.52
CA GLN A 250 -19.34 5.11 10.23
C GLN A 250 -20.46 4.05 10.29
N CYS A 251 -20.92 3.66 11.49
CA CYS A 251 -22.06 2.74 11.67
C CYS A 251 -23.38 3.48 11.99
N GLU A 252 -23.36 4.81 12.11
CA GLU A 252 -24.55 5.63 12.28
C GLU A 252 -25.32 5.78 10.97
N SER A 253 -26.62 6.07 11.05
CA SER A 253 -27.45 6.33 9.87
C SER A 253 -27.12 7.65 9.19
N GLU A 254 -26.60 8.62 9.95
CA GLU A 254 -26.21 9.96 9.49
C GLU A 254 -24.80 10.29 10.01
N PRO A 255 -23.73 9.79 9.36
CA PRO A 255 -22.37 9.97 9.83
C PRO A 255 -21.91 11.43 9.85
N ASP A 256 -21.16 11.84 10.88
CA ASP A 256 -20.42 13.12 10.88
C ASP A 256 -19.18 13.01 9.98
N GLU A 257 -19.37 13.27 8.68
CA GLU A 257 -18.31 13.20 7.65
C GLU A 257 -17.11 14.10 7.97
N ALA A 258 -17.36 15.29 8.52
CA ALA A 258 -16.29 16.22 8.86
C ALA A 258 -15.41 15.66 9.99
N ARG A 259 -16.02 14.96 10.96
CA ARG A 259 -15.28 14.28 12.02
C ARG A 259 -14.55 13.05 11.51
N ILE A 260 -15.16 12.25 10.62
CA ILE A 260 -14.53 11.08 9.99
C ILE A 260 -13.27 11.49 9.21
N ILE A 261 -13.37 12.54 8.37
CA ILE A 261 -12.22 13.06 7.61
C ILE A 261 -11.07 13.44 8.54
N ARG A 262 -11.35 14.20 9.61
CA ARG A 262 -10.32 14.58 10.60
C ARG A 262 -9.67 13.37 11.26
N LEU A 263 -10.45 12.34 11.61
CA LEU A 263 -9.91 11.11 12.19
C LEU A 263 -8.99 10.37 11.21
N LEU A 264 -9.38 10.28 9.94
CA LEU A 264 -8.57 9.64 8.90
C LEU A 264 -7.31 10.43 8.56
N GLU A 265 -7.37 11.76 8.52
CA GLU A 265 -6.20 12.63 8.33
C GLU A 265 -5.15 12.42 9.43
N VAL A 266 -5.59 12.25 10.68
CA VAL A 266 -4.69 12.13 11.84
C VAL A 266 -4.23 10.68 12.05
N HIS A 267 -5.12 9.70 11.93
CA HIS A 267 -4.86 8.31 12.34
C HIS A 267 -4.86 7.28 11.20
N GLY A 268 -5.29 7.66 9.99
CA GLY A 268 -5.46 6.74 8.86
C GLY A 268 -4.21 5.95 8.52
N ALA A 269 -3.04 6.60 8.48
CA ALA A 269 -1.76 5.96 8.21
C ALA A 269 -1.41 4.85 9.22
N ARG A 270 -1.77 5.03 10.50
CA ARG A 270 -1.55 4.02 11.54
C ARG A 270 -2.47 2.81 11.34
N TRP A 271 -3.73 3.04 11.01
CA TRP A 271 -4.69 1.96 10.77
C TRP A 271 -4.35 1.18 9.50
N GLU A 272 -3.89 1.88 8.47
CA GLU A 272 -3.40 1.31 7.21
C GLU A 272 -2.14 0.46 7.39
N ALA A 273 -1.29 0.76 8.37
CA ALA A 273 -0.05 0.00 8.62
C ALA A 273 -0.30 -1.50 8.86
N ALA A 274 -1.48 -1.89 9.34
CA ALA A 274 -1.87 -3.29 9.52
C ALA A 274 -1.99 -4.07 8.19
N LEU A 275 -2.14 -3.38 7.05
CA LEU A 275 -2.14 -3.98 5.71
C LEU A 275 -0.73 -4.30 5.20
N GLY A 276 0.31 -3.81 5.89
CA GLY A 276 1.70 -4.06 5.55
C GLY A 276 2.20 -3.21 4.37
N PRO A 277 3.34 -3.58 3.77
CA PRO A 277 4.07 -2.73 2.82
C PRO A 277 3.47 -2.66 1.41
N TYR A 278 2.42 -3.45 1.14
CA TYR A 278 1.85 -3.63 -0.19
C TYR A 278 0.89 -2.52 -0.61
N VAL A 279 0.49 -1.65 0.31
CA VAL A 279 -0.48 -0.59 0.08
C VAL A 279 0.20 0.77 0.01
N GLU A 280 -0.23 1.58 -0.94
CA GLU A 280 0.16 2.97 -1.07
C GLU A 280 -0.55 3.82 0.00
N ARG A 281 0.24 4.42 0.88
CA ARG A 281 -0.28 5.14 2.05
C ARG A 281 -1.20 6.29 1.64
N GLY A 282 -2.28 6.48 2.41
CA GLY A 282 -3.24 7.56 2.20
C GLY A 282 -4.24 7.32 1.07
N HIS A 283 -4.15 6.18 0.36
CA HIS A 283 -5.09 5.79 -0.68
C HIS A 283 -6.07 4.70 -0.22
N THR A 284 -6.02 4.31 1.06
CA THR A 284 -6.96 3.36 1.64
C THR A 284 -8.30 4.00 1.96
N ARG A 285 -9.39 3.46 1.42
CA ARG A 285 -10.76 3.81 1.80
C ARG A 285 -11.17 2.99 3.02
N PHE A 286 -11.67 3.64 4.05
CA PHE A 286 -12.20 3.00 5.26
C PHE A 286 -13.72 3.07 5.28
N GLU A 287 -14.35 1.95 5.57
CA GLU A 287 -15.80 1.84 5.81
C GLU A 287 -16.04 1.05 7.08
N ARG A 288 -16.93 1.54 7.94
CA ARG A 288 -17.25 0.95 9.26
C ARG A 288 -16.01 0.65 10.11
N GLY A 289 -14.99 1.50 9.99
CA GLY A 289 -13.70 1.47 10.65
C GLY A 289 -12.66 0.50 10.08
N PHE A 290 -12.91 -0.13 8.93
CA PHE A 290 -11.98 -1.11 8.34
C PHE A 290 -11.65 -0.76 6.89
N PRO A 291 -10.45 -1.16 6.40
CA PRO A 291 -10.09 -0.94 5.01
C PRO A 291 -10.98 -1.76 4.09
N VAL A 292 -11.59 -1.11 3.11
CA VAL A 292 -12.49 -1.74 2.12
C VAL A 292 -11.95 -1.62 0.69
N ALA A 293 -11.17 -0.59 0.40
CA ALA A 293 -10.50 -0.42 -0.88
C ALA A 293 -9.07 0.07 -0.65
N VAL A 294 -8.13 -0.49 -1.40
CA VAL A 294 -6.71 -0.16 -1.27
C VAL A 294 -6.09 0.08 -2.65
N GLN A 295 -5.07 0.93 -2.68
CA GLN A 295 -4.21 1.06 -3.84
C GLN A 295 -2.94 0.26 -3.59
N ALA A 296 -2.70 -0.75 -4.43
CA ALA A 296 -1.46 -1.50 -4.39
C ALA A 296 -0.31 -0.56 -4.73
N ARG A 297 0.72 -0.59 -3.89
CA ARG A 297 1.91 0.21 -4.10
C ARG A 297 2.62 -0.23 -5.38
N HIS A 298 2.90 0.75 -6.25
CA HIS A 298 3.78 0.57 -7.39
C HIS A 298 5.21 0.88 -6.99
N HIS A 299 6.18 0.00 -7.28
CA HIS A 299 7.58 0.38 -7.10
C HIS A 299 8.45 0.10 -8.36
N PRO A 300 8.62 1.09 -9.27
CA PRO A 300 9.27 0.86 -10.57
C PRO A 300 10.78 0.55 -10.51
N LEU A 301 11.45 0.80 -9.38
CA LEU A 301 12.93 0.74 -9.28
C LEU A 301 13.47 -0.12 -8.14
N VAL A 302 12.62 -0.76 -7.35
CA VAL A 302 12.98 -1.63 -6.21
C VAL A 302 11.93 -2.71 -6.30
N GLY A 303 12.36 -3.94 -6.55
CA GLY A 303 11.42 -5.04 -6.64
C GLY A 303 10.50 -5.04 -5.42
N PHE A 304 9.28 -5.53 -5.61
CA PHE A 304 8.46 -6.08 -4.54
C PHE A 304 9.34 -6.84 -3.53
N PRO A 305 8.99 -6.89 -2.23
CA PRO A 305 9.72 -7.69 -1.25
C PRO A 305 10.05 -9.06 -1.84
N LEU A 306 11.33 -9.42 -1.88
CA LEU A 306 11.78 -10.68 -2.48
C LEU A 306 11.15 -11.89 -1.77
N GLU A 307 10.83 -11.71 -0.49
CA GLU A 307 10.06 -12.65 0.30
C GLU A 307 8.58 -12.24 0.32
N PHE A 308 7.73 -13.18 -0.10
CA PHE A 308 6.28 -13.07 0.04
C PHE A 308 5.91 -13.00 1.52
N VAL A 309 5.39 -11.87 1.98
CA VAL A 309 4.77 -11.73 3.30
C VAL A 309 3.29 -12.04 3.12
N GLU A 310 2.82 -13.11 3.78
CA GLU A 310 1.42 -13.50 3.69
C GLU A 310 0.51 -12.37 4.19
N PRO A 311 -0.57 -12.04 3.46
CA PRO A 311 -1.53 -11.02 3.88
C PRO A 311 -2.11 -11.35 5.26
N GLY A 312 -1.96 -10.43 6.21
CA GLY A 312 -2.52 -10.56 7.55
C GLY A 312 -4.04 -10.46 7.58
N ALA A 313 -4.65 -10.74 8.75
CA ALA A 313 -6.12 -10.77 8.89
C ALA A 313 -6.82 -9.44 8.56
N ALA A 314 -6.11 -8.31 8.65
CA ALA A 314 -6.61 -6.98 8.27
C ALA A 314 -7.06 -6.88 6.80
N TRP A 315 -6.53 -7.75 5.92
CA TRP A 315 -6.95 -7.80 4.52
C TRP A 315 -8.36 -8.38 4.31
N SER A 316 -8.93 -9.05 5.32
CA SER A 316 -10.23 -9.74 5.21
C SER A 316 -11.43 -8.81 5.07
N THR A 317 -11.27 -7.51 5.26
CA THR A 317 -12.33 -6.53 4.99
C THR A 317 -12.17 -5.84 3.64
N VAL A 318 -11.05 -6.06 2.93
CA VAL A 318 -10.78 -5.43 1.64
C VAL A 318 -11.63 -6.09 0.57
N GLU A 319 -12.40 -5.26 -0.14
CA GLU A 319 -13.28 -5.66 -1.24
C GLU A 319 -12.75 -5.20 -2.61
N GLU A 320 -11.90 -4.17 -2.64
CA GLU A 320 -11.38 -3.59 -3.88
C GLU A 320 -9.86 -3.38 -3.79
N ILE A 321 -9.14 -3.85 -4.83
CA ILE A 321 -7.71 -3.59 -4.98
C ILE A 321 -7.48 -2.89 -6.31
N ARG A 322 -6.94 -1.69 -6.25
CA ARG A 322 -6.48 -0.95 -7.43
C ARG A 322 -4.99 -1.15 -7.59
N MET A 323 -4.57 -1.80 -8.67
CA MET A 323 -3.16 -2.00 -8.96
C MET A 323 -2.50 -0.70 -9.41
N GLY A 324 -1.34 -0.42 -8.82
CA GLY A 324 -0.36 0.49 -9.39
C GLY A 324 0.24 -0.06 -10.69
N MET A 325 1.03 0.74 -11.41
CA MET A 325 1.47 0.39 -12.78
C MET A 325 2.06 -1.02 -12.90
N SER A 326 3.04 -1.41 -12.12
CA SER A 326 3.51 -2.79 -11.93
C SER A 326 4.21 -3.54 -13.06
N GLY A 327 5.36 -4.11 -12.73
CA GLY A 327 6.10 -5.06 -13.57
C GLY A 327 5.64 -6.50 -13.39
N LEU A 328 6.13 -7.42 -14.25
CA LEU A 328 5.81 -8.86 -14.24
C LEU A 328 5.92 -9.50 -12.85
N HIS A 329 6.98 -9.21 -12.10
CA HIS A 329 7.21 -9.83 -10.79
C HIS A 329 6.12 -9.44 -9.78
N GLU A 330 5.74 -8.17 -9.72
CA GLU A 330 4.71 -7.67 -8.81
C GLU A 330 3.34 -8.25 -9.17
N ALA A 331 3.03 -8.34 -10.47
CA ALA A 331 1.87 -9.04 -11.00
C ALA A 331 1.76 -10.49 -10.49
N MET A 332 2.87 -11.25 -10.54
CA MET A 332 2.91 -12.62 -10.03
C MET A 332 2.71 -12.69 -8.52
N VAL A 333 3.33 -11.79 -7.75
CA VAL A 333 3.15 -11.75 -6.30
C VAL A 333 1.69 -11.46 -5.94
N TRP A 334 1.06 -10.49 -6.60
CA TRP A 334 -0.36 -10.21 -6.39
C TRP A 334 -1.26 -11.39 -6.73
N GLY A 335 -0.96 -12.10 -7.81
CA GLY A 335 -1.67 -13.34 -8.14
C GLY A 335 -1.55 -14.40 -7.05
N LEU A 336 -0.38 -14.54 -6.40
CA LEU A 336 -0.21 -15.40 -5.22
C LEU A 336 -0.92 -14.85 -3.98
N MET A 337 -0.88 -13.54 -3.74
CA MET A 337 -1.56 -12.92 -2.59
C MET A 337 -3.06 -13.18 -2.65
N LEU A 338 -3.68 -13.04 -3.83
CA LEU A 338 -5.11 -13.28 -4.02
C LEU A 338 -5.57 -14.73 -3.73
N GLN A 339 -4.63 -15.65 -3.53
CA GLN A 339 -4.92 -17.02 -3.09
C GLN A 339 -5.02 -17.13 -1.55
N SER A 340 -4.57 -16.12 -0.81
CA SER A 340 -4.66 -16.11 0.65
C SER A 340 -6.13 -16.07 1.11
N PRO A 341 -6.50 -16.86 2.14
CA PRO A 341 -7.82 -16.78 2.75
C PRO A 341 -8.17 -15.38 3.27
N ALA A 342 -7.17 -14.55 3.57
CA ALA A 342 -7.36 -13.18 4.01
C ALA A 342 -7.90 -12.27 2.90
N LEU A 343 -7.84 -12.66 1.62
CA LEU A 343 -8.32 -11.87 0.48
C LEU A 343 -9.59 -12.42 -0.16
N ARG A 344 -10.24 -13.42 0.46
CA ARG A 344 -11.46 -14.09 -0.06
C ARG A 344 -12.65 -13.16 -0.30
N HIS A 345 -12.65 -11.96 0.30
CA HIS A 345 -13.71 -10.97 0.19
C HIS A 345 -13.44 -9.92 -0.90
N VAL A 346 -12.30 -9.99 -1.60
CA VAL A 346 -12.02 -9.11 -2.75
C VAL A 346 -13.01 -9.42 -3.87
N LYS A 347 -13.79 -8.40 -4.24
CA LYS A 347 -14.80 -8.42 -5.29
C LYS A 347 -14.33 -7.71 -6.56
N ALA A 348 -13.41 -6.75 -6.43
CA ALA A 348 -12.97 -5.91 -7.53
C ALA A 348 -11.45 -5.80 -7.63
N LEU A 349 -10.94 -6.01 -8.84
CA LEU A 349 -9.56 -5.68 -9.22
C LEU A 349 -9.59 -4.58 -10.28
N ALA A 350 -8.96 -3.44 -9.97
CA ALA A 350 -8.82 -2.34 -10.90
C ALA A 350 -7.38 -2.26 -11.41
N ARG A 351 -7.21 -1.91 -12.69
CA ARG A 351 -5.91 -1.76 -13.35
C ARG A 351 -4.99 -3.00 -13.26
N PHE A 352 -5.58 -4.19 -13.25
CA PHE A 352 -4.85 -5.45 -13.11
C PHE A 352 -4.07 -5.77 -14.40
N PRO A 353 -2.77 -6.12 -14.33
CA PRO A 353 -2.01 -6.52 -15.53
C PRO A 353 -2.57 -7.80 -16.16
N GLY A 354 -2.69 -7.84 -17.48
CA GLY A 354 -3.22 -9.01 -18.19
C GLY A 354 -2.41 -10.28 -17.92
N MET A 355 -1.08 -10.19 -18.02
CA MET A 355 -0.18 -11.31 -17.72
C MET A 355 -0.32 -11.89 -16.30
N ALA A 356 -0.86 -11.11 -15.34
CA ALA A 356 -1.09 -11.56 -13.97
C ALA A 356 -2.31 -12.48 -13.84
N VAL A 357 -3.18 -12.52 -14.86
CA VAL A 357 -4.39 -13.35 -14.88
C VAL A 357 -4.05 -14.84 -14.77
N GLU A 358 -2.89 -15.27 -15.28
CA GLU A 358 -2.43 -16.66 -15.13
C GLU A 358 -2.23 -17.09 -13.67
N ALA A 359 -1.87 -16.13 -12.81
CA ALA A 359 -1.67 -16.36 -11.39
C ALA A 359 -2.97 -16.25 -10.58
N LEU A 360 -4.07 -15.77 -11.18
CA LEU A 360 -5.41 -15.96 -10.63
C LEU A 360 -5.74 -17.45 -10.73
N THR A 361 -5.41 -18.20 -9.68
CA THR A 361 -6.04 -19.50 -9.51
C THR A 361 -7.53 -19.26 -9.30
N ALA A 362 -8.36 -20.17 -9.80
CA ALA A 362 -9.77 -20.18 -9.49
C ALA A 362 -9.96 -21.06 -8.24
N PRO A 363 -9.79 -20.55 -7.01
CA PRO A 363 -10.42 -21.24 -5.91
C PRO A 363 -11.92 -21.20 -6.21
N GLY A 364 -12.63 -22.32 -6.02
CA GLY A 364 -14.09 -22.35 -6.12
C GLY A 364 -14.79 -21.31 -5.20
N GLU A 365 -14.02 -20.64 -4.35
CA GLU A 365 -14.41 -19.63 -3.37
C GLU A 365 -14.07 -18.18 -3.78
N SER A 366 -13.56 -17.93 -4.99
CA SER A 366 -13.27 -16.55 -5.41
C SER A 366 -14.53 -15.67 -5.41
N SER A 367 -14.44 -14.52 -4.73
CA SER A 367 -15.52 -13.51 -4.68
C SER A 367 -15.41 -12.45 -5.79
N LEU A 368 -14.44 -12.57 -6.69
CA LEU A 368 -14.21 -11.61 -7.77
C LEU A 368 -15.43 -11.53 -8.69
N ARG A 369 -15.97 -10.33 -8.76
CA ARG A 369 -17.11 -9.91 -9.60
C ARG A 369 -16.69 -8.96 -10.70
N ARG A 370 -15.65 -8.16 -10.43
CA ARG A 370 -15.20 -7.07 -11.29
C ARG A 370 -13.71 -7.14 -11.55
N VAL A 371 -13.31 -7.11 -12.83
CA VAL A 371 -11.89 -7.04 -13.23
C VAL A 371 -11.72 -5.97 -14.30
N GLU A 372 -10.77 -5.06 -14.09
CA GLU A 372 -10.31 -4.09 -15.10
C GLU A 372 -8.85 -4.41 -15.45
N LEU A 373 -8.60 -4.84 -16.69
CA LEU A 373 -7.29 -5.18 -17.21
C LEU A 373 -6.60 -3.99 -17.89
N THR A 374 -5.33 -3.74 -17.58
CA THR A 374 -4.53 -2.69 -18.23
C THR A 374 -4.00 -3.08 -19.60
N ASN A 375 -3.90 -4.38 -19.87
CA ASN A 375 -3.55 -4.98 -21.16
C ASN A 375 -4.14 -6.40 -21.23
N THR A 376 -4.13 -7.00 -22.42
CA THR A 376 -4.59 -8.37 -22.67
C THR A 376 -3.46 -9.32 -23.06
N GLU A 377 -2.21 -8.85 -23.04
CA GLU A 377 -1.05 -9.64 -23.42
C GLU A 377 -0.90 -10.86 -22.49
N GLY A 378 -0.85 -12.05 -23.08
CA GLY A 378 -0.70 -13.30 -22.34
C GLY A 378 -1.91 -13.71 -21.49
N VAL A 379 -3.07 -13.06 -21.64
CA VAL A 379 -4.27 -13.42 -20.88
C VAL A 379 -4.91 -14.69 -21.44
N GLY A 380 -4.97 -15.76 -20.64
CA GLY A 380 -5.85 -16.90 -20.88
C GLY A 380 -7.31 -16.57 -20.54
N VAL A 381 -8.19 -16.43 -21.55
CA VAL A 381 -9.63 -16.18 -21.36
C VAL A 381 -10.29 -17.29 -20.52
N GLU A 382 -9.79 -18.51 -20.61
CA GLU A 382 -10.21 -19.65 -19.79
C GLU A 382 -10.00 -19.42 -18.29
N LYS A 383 -8.99 -18.64 -17.88
CA LYS A 383 -8.75 -18.28 -16.48
C LYS A 383 -9.81 -17.31 -15.98
N LEU A 384 -10.13 -16.28 -16.77
CA LEU A 384 -11.25 -15.38 -16.48
C LEU A 384 -12.58 -16.14 -16.45
N ALA A 385 -12.78 -17.06 -17.40
CA ALA A 385 -13.95 -17.92 -17.44
C ALA A 385 -14.04 -18.88 -16.23
N ALA A 386 -12.91 -19.25 -15.62
CA ALA A 386 -12.89 -20.07 -14.41
C ALA A 386 -13.33 -19.31 -13.15
N LEU A 387 -13.38 -17.98 -13.15
CA LEU A 387 -13.86 -17.17 -12.02
C LEU A 387 -15.40 -17.25 -11.96
N PRO A 388 -16.01 -17.92 -10.97
CA PRO A 388 -17.43 -18.29 -11.01
C PRO A 388 -18.38 -17.09 -10.96
N ARG A 389 -17.96 -16.00 -10.31
CA ARG A 389 -18.78 -14.80 -10.02
C ARG A 389 -18.44 -13.58 -10.88
N LEU A 390 -17.54 -13.71 -11.86
CA LEU A 390 -17.14 -12.60 -12.72
C LEU A 390 -18.32 -12.16 -13.61
N GLU A 391 -18.85 -10.97 -13.33
CA GLU A 391 -20.01 -10.36 -13.99
C GLU A 391 -19.66 -9.04 -14.70
N TRP A 392 -18.52 -8.43 -14.36
CA TRP A 392 -18.04 -7.18 -14.94
C TRP A 392 -16.59 -7.31 -15.40
N LEU A 393 -16.33 -7.03 -16.68
CA LEU A 393 -14.99 -7.02 -17.25
C LEU A 393 -14.74 -5.73 -18.02
N LYS A 394 -13.60 -5.10 -17.79
CA LYS A 394 -13.06 -4.06 -18.66
C LYS A 394 -11.65 -4.44 -19.08
N ALA A 395 -11.30 -4.25 -20.34
CA ALA A 395 -9.96 -4.59 -20.82
C ALA A 395 -9.47 -3.55 -21.82
N THR A 396 -8.21 -3.13 -21.65
CA THR A 396 -7.47 -2.51 -22.73
C THR A 396 -6.81 -3.62 -23.54
N THR A 397 -7.08 -3.71 -24.85
CA THR A 397 -6.61 -4.80 -25.71
C THR A 397 -5.57 -4.34 -26.74
N ASP A 398 -4.72 -5.27 -27.17
CA ASP A 398 -3.79 -5.14 -28.29
C ASP A 398 -4.46 -5.39 -29.66
N GLY A 399 -5.57 -6.14 -29.68
CA GLY A 399 -6.36 -6.40 -30.89
C GLY A 399 -7.72 -7.05 -30.65
N PRO A 400 -8.44 -7.46 -31.71
CA PRO A 400 -9.79 -8.01 -31.59
C PRO A 400 -9.81 -9.44 -31.03
N ARG A 401 -8.68 -10.17 -31.11
CA ARG A 401 -8.59 -11.59 -30.76
C ARG A 401 -9.06 -11.87 -29.34
N PHE A 402 -8.59 -11.11 -28.35
CA PHE A 402 -9.00 -11.28 -26.96
C PHE A 402 -10.51 -11.08 -26.76
N VAL A 403 -11.06 -10.04 -27.41
CA VAL A 403 -12.50 -9.71 -27.35
C VAL A 403 -13.33 -10.84 -27.95
N VAL A 404 -12.94 -11.31 -29.14
CA VAL A 404 -13.56 -12.45 -29.81
C VAL A 404 -13.55 -13.69 -28.91
N GLN A 405 -12.40 -14.05 -28.34
CA GLN A 405 -12.28 -15.19 -27.43
C GLN A 405 -13.17 -15.04 -26.19
N CYS A 406 -13.26 -13.84 -25.60
CA CYS A 406 -14.17 -13.58 -24.49
C CYS A 406 -15.63 -13.85 -24.88
N LEU A 407 -16.07 -13.32 -26.02
CA LEU A 407 -17.44 -13.46 -26.53
C LEU A 407 -17.80 -14.89 -26.96
N GLU A 408 -16.81 -15.68 -27.38
CA GLU A 408 -17.00 -17.09 -27.75
C GLU A 408 -16.97 -18.03 -26.54
N SER A 409 -16.39 -17.61 -25.42
CA SER A 409 -16.27 -18.42 -24.21
C SER A 409 -17.56 -18.45 -23.38
N SER A 410 -17.59 -19.33 -22.36
CA SER A 410 -18.67 -19.33 -21.35
C SER A 410 -18.76 -18.04 -20.53
N LEU A 411 -17.69 -17.22 -20.51
CA LEU A 411 -17.66 -15.95 -19.80
C LEU A 411 -18.74 -14.98 -20.32
N ALA A 412 -18.92 -14.90 -21.64
CA ALA A 412 -19.89 -13.99 -22.27
C ALA A 412 -21.31 -14.15 -21.73
N SER A 413 -21.71 -15.38 -21.37
CA SER A 413 -23.04 -15.68 -20.84
C SER A 413 -23.28 -15.11 -19.44
N ARG A 414 -22.22 -14.87 -18.67
CA ARG A 414 -22.27 -14.40 -17.27
C ARG A 414 -21.99 -12.91 -17.11
N LEU A 415 -21.30 -12.30 -18.07
CA LEU A 415 -21.03 -10.86 -18.01
C LEU A 415 -22.33 -10.07 -18.14
N GLU A 416 -22.61 -9.24 -17.14
CA GLU A 416 -23.61 -8.17 -17.19
C GLU A 416 -23.04 -6.95 -17.91
N TYR A 417 -21.73 -6.73 -17.77
CA TYR A 417 -20.99 -5.64 -18.40
C TYR A 417 -19.64 -6.12 -18.97
N PHE A 418 -19.37 -5.74 -20.23
CA PHE A 418 -18.07 -5.94 -20.86
C PHE A 418 -17.64 -4.70 -21.64
N GLU A 419 -16.52 -4.10 -21.25
CA GLU A 419 -15.88 -3.04 -22.01
C GLU A 419 -14.53 -3.51 -22.56
N ALA A 420 -14.31 -3.28 -23.85
CA ALA A 420 -13.00 -3.48 -24.48
C ALA A 420 -12.61 -2.22 -25.24
N SER A 421 -11.36 -1.79 -25.12
CA SER A 421 -10.83 -0.67 -25.89
C SER A 421 -9.43 -0.98 -26.39
N ARG A 422 -9.14 -0.67 -27.65
CA ARG A 422 -7.77 -0.75 -28.19
C ARG A 422 -7.09 0.60 -28.05
N ARG A 423 -5.86 0.60 -27.52
CA ARG A 423 -5.03 1.81 -27.55
C ARG A 423 -4.34 1.89 -28.92
N PRO A 424 -4.19 3.09 -29.50
CA PRO A 424 -3.38 3.24 -30.70
C PRO A 424 -1.96 2.73 -30.45
N GLU A 425 -1.40 2.01 -31.43
CA GLU A 425 -0.03 1.50 -31.36
C GLU A 425 0.96 2.63 -31.06
N PRO A 426 2.05 2.37 -30.31
CA PRO A 426 2.98 3.42 -29.91
C PRO A 426 3.67 4.07 -31.10
N TYR A 427 3.26 5.31 -31.40
CA TYR A 427 4.09 6.33 -31.99
C TYR A 427 4.36 7.38 -30.89
N ASP A 428 5.48 7.24 -30.18
CA ASP A 428 6.01 8.15 -29.14
C ASP A 428 5.22 8.25 -27.81
N GLU A 429 5.76 7.67 -26.72
CA GLU A 429 5.20 7.75 -25.36
C GLU A 429 5.10 9.19 -24.82
N HIS A 430 5.87 10.14 -25.38
CA HIS A 430 5.96 11.51 -24.85
C HIS A 430 4.93 12.48 -25.45
N ARG A 431 4.23 12.11 -26.53
CA ARG A 431 3.22 12.96 -27.21
C ARG A 431 1.77 12.53 -26.97
N ARG A 432 1.54 11.54 -26.12
CA ARG A 432 0.20 10.97 -25.93
C ARG A 432 -0.69 11.89 -25.10
N GLU A 433 -1.83 12.30 -25.69
CA GLU A 433 -2.96 12.74 -24.88
C GLU A 433 -3.48 11.56 -24.05
N PRO A 434 -3.57 11.69 -22.72
CA PRO A 434 -4.12 10.63 -21.87
C PRO A 434 -5.58 10.35 -22.25
N GLY A 435 -5.84 9.16 -22.81
CA GLY A 435 -7.20 8.66 -23.03
C GLY A 435 -7.63 8.41 -24.47
N SER A 436 -6.79 8.69 -25.48
CA SER A 436 -7.11 8.31 -26.88
C SER A 436 -7.22 6.80 -27.03
N VAL A 437 -8.29 6.34 -27.69
CA VAL A 437 -8.56 4.93 -27.97
C VAL A 437 -8.84 4.76 -29.45
N ALA A 438 -8.22 3.78 -30.10
CA ALA A 438 -8.46 3.51 -31.52
C ALA A 438 -9.93 3.14 -31.77
N TRP A 439 -10.46 2.29 -30.89
CA TRP A 439 -11.87 1.95 -30.80
C TRP A 439 -12.23 1.53 -29.38
N ARG A 440 -13.54 1.59 -29.09
CA ARG A 440 -14.14 1.14 -27.84
C ARG A 440 -15.40 0.34 -28.14
N MET A 441 -15.59 -0.76 -27.45
CA MET A 441 -16.84 -1.53 -27.40
C MET A 441 -17.33 -1.60 -25.96
N VAL A 442 -18.62 -1.39 -25.77
CA VAL A 442 -19.32 -1.59 -24.50
C VAL A 442 -20.52 -2.51 -24.73
N LEU A 443 -20.58 -3.59 -23.96
CA LEU A 443 -21.73 -4.48 -23.87
C LEU A 443 -22.34 -4.34 -22.47
N ASP A 444 -23.60 -3.95 -22.38
CA ASP A 444 -24.30 -3.72 -21.12
C ASP A 444 -25.71 -4.32 -21.21
N ARG A 445 -25.97 -5.40 -20.47
CA ARG A 445 -27.29 -6.08 -20.52
C ARG A 445 -28.43 -5.25 -19.96
N GLY A 446 -28.12 -4.30 -19.07
CA GLY A 446 -29.12 -3.43 -18.45
C GLY A 446 -29.46 -2.19 -19.29
N ALA A 447 -28.66 -1.88 -20.33
CA ALA A 447 -28.85 -0.70 -21.15
C ALA A 447 -29.95 -0.88 -22.20
N GLU A 448 -30.62 0.23 -22.55
CA GLU A 448 -31.59 0.28 -23.67
C GLU A 448 -30.93 -0.10 -25.00
N VAL A 449 -29.63 0.22 -25.16
CA VAL A 449 -28.81 -0.16 -26.31
C VAL A 449 -27.68 -1.08 -25.82
N PRO A 450 -27.90 -2.41 -25.80
CA PRO A 450 -26.99 -3.33 -25.12
C PRO A 450 -25.61 -3.47 -25.75
N VAL A 451 -25.46 -3.07 -27.02
CA VAL A 451 -24.18 -3.09 -27.74
C VAL A 451 -23.89 -1.68 -28.23
N SER A 452 -22.75 -1.13 -27.82
CA SER A 452 -22.28 0.18 -28.27
C SER A 452 -20.84 0.06 -28.74
N VAL A 453 -20.53 0.61 -29.92
CA VAL A 453 -19.16 0.71 -30.44
C VAL A 453 -18.84 2.15 -30.80
N THR A 454 -17.60 2.55 -30.55
CA THR A 454 -17.05 3.85 -30.90
C THR A 454 -15.79 3.62 -31.71
N LEU A 455 -15.72 4.20 -32.91
CA LEU A 455 -14.54 4.15 -33.78
C LEU A 455 -13.91 5.55 -33.82
N GLU A 456 -12.66 5.66 -33.39
CA GLU A 456 -11.88 6.91 -33.49
C GLU A 456 -10.82 6.83 -34.60
N ASN A 457 -10.42 5.61 -35.01
CA ASN A 457 -9.50 5.38 -36.12
C ASN A 457 -10.13 4.53 -37.23
N PRO A 458 -10.33 5.04 -38.46
CA PRO A 458 -10.93 4.30 -39.56
C PRO A 458 -10.24 2.97 -39.89
N ASP A 459 -8.91 2.90 -39.73
CA ASP A 459 -8.13 1.70 -40.07
C ASP A 459 -8.50 0.49 -39.20
N ASP A 460 -9.13 0.72 -38.05
CA ASP A 460 -9.53 -0.34 -37.12
C ASP A 460 -11.00 -0.78 -37.29
N ALA A 461 -11.66 -0.38 -38.38
CA ALA A 461 -13.05 -0.80 -38.66
C ALA A 461 -13.17 -2.33 -38.82
N GLU A 462 -12.17 -3.00 -39.40
CA GLU A 462 -12.18 -4.46 -39.58
C GLU A 462 -12.18 -5.21 -38.23
N ASP A 463 -11.46 -4.70 -37.23
CA ASP A 463 -11.48 -5.25 -35.87
C ASP A 463 -12.91 -5.25 -35.32
N LEU A 464 -13.60 -4.11 -35.43
CA LEU A 464 -14.96 -3.95 -34.94
C LEU A 464 -15.96 -4.81 -35.74
N VAL A 465 -15.78 -5.01 -37.04
CA VAL A 465 -16.63 -5.94 -37.82
C VAL A 465 -16.55 -7.36 -37.27
N ALA A 466 -15.33 -7.85 -37.01
CA ALA A 466 -15.13 -9.18 -36.45
C ALA A 466 -15.79 -9.32 -35.07
N ILE A 467 -15.64 -8.29 -34.23
CA ILE A 467 -16.24 -8.23 -32.89
C ILE A 467 -17.78 -8.19 -32.96
N LEU A 468 -18.36 -7.31 -33.78
CA LEU A 468 -19.81 -7.11 -33.88
C LEU A 468 -20.56 -8.36 -34.35
N ARG A 469 -19.97 -9.12 -35.27
CA ARG A 469 -20.56 -10.39 -35.74
C ARG A 469 -20.74 -11.39 -34.60
N ILE A 470 -19.80 -11.42 -33.65
CA ILE A 470 -19.84 -12.35 -32.51
C ILE A 470 -20.65 -11.75 -31.34
N ALA A 471 -20.63 -10.43 -31.17
CA ALA A 471 -21.42 -9.73 -30.14
C ALA A 471 -22.93 -9.95 -30.28
N THR A 472 -23.42 -10.40 -31.44
CA THR A 472 -24.80 -10.88 -31.62
C THR A 472 -25.20 -11.99 -30.65
N ARG A 473 -24.23 -12.77 -30.14
CA ARG A 473 -24.45 -13.78 -29.08
C ARG A 473 -24.80 -13.16 -27.73
N PHE A 474 -24.44 -11.90 -27.52
CA PHE A 474 -24.76 -11.15 -26.32
C PHE A 474 -26.14 -10.51 -26.43
N SER A 475 -26.41 -9.81 -27.54
CA SER A 475 -27.72 -9.25 -27.86
C SER A 475 -27.82 -8.94 -29.35
N THR A 476 -29.02 -9.06 -29.92
CA THR A 476 -29.36 -8.57 -31.28
C THR A 476 -30.39 -7.44 -31.24
N HIS A 477 -30.75 -6.96 -30.05
CA HIS A 477 -31.86 -6.02 -29.88
C HIS A 477 -31.55 -4.64 -30.46
N ALA A 478 -30.48 -4.02 -29.99
CA ALA A 478 -30.08 -2.69 -30.40
C ALA A 478 -28.56 -2.54 -30.40
N LEU A 479 -28.05 -1.81 -31.39
CA LEU A 479 -26.66 -1.46 -31.57
C LEU A 479 -26.55 0.07 -31.72
N ARG A 480 -25.58 0.68 -31.03
CA ARG A 480 -25.15 2.06 -31.29
C ARG A 480 -23.75 2.03 -31.90
N VAL A 481 -23.57 2.73 -33.01
CA VAL A 481 -22.29 2.94 -33.66
C VAL A 481 -22.00 4.44 -33.67
N SER A 482 -20.93 4.84 -32.99
CA SER A 482 -20.50 6.23 -32.91
C SER A 482 -19.15 6.41 -33.61
N PHE A 483 -19.05 7.43 -34.45
CA PHE A 483 -17.80 7.83 -35.08
C PHE A 483 -17.29 9.11 -34.42
N ARG A 484 -16.03 9.10 -33.93
CA ARG A 484 -15.41 10.23 -33.22
C ARG A 484 -14.03 10.52 -33.76
N PHE A 485 -13.94 11.39 -34.75
CA PHE A 485 -12.67 11.76 -35.37
C PHE A 485 -12.19 13.10 -34.80
N GLY A 486 -12.02 13.18 -33.48
CA GLY A 486 -11.73 14.44 -32.77
C GLY A 486 -10.29 14.92 -32.93
N TRP A 487 -9.32 13.99 -33.04
CA TRP A 487 -7.90 14.31 -33.18
C TRP A 487 -7.11 13.04 -33.52
N MET A 488 -6.48 12.97 -34.71
CA MET A 488 -5.65 11.82 -35.13
C MET A 488 -4.17 12.21 -35.18
N PRO A 489 -3.35 11.88 -34.17
CA PRO A 489 -1.93 12.26 -34.14
C PRO A 489 -1.08 11.61 -35.24
N ALA A 490 -1.46 10.43 -35.74
CA ALA A 490 -0.77 9.76 -36.85
C ALA A 490 -0.97 10.46 -38.20
N HIS A 491 -1.88 11.43 -38.26
CA HIS A 491 -2.37 12.03 -39.48
C HIS A 491 -2.43 13.56 -39.39
N GLU A 492 -1.41 14.17 -38.78
CA GLU A 492 -1.22 15.64 -38.83
C GLU A 492 -1.23 16.20 -40.28
N ASN A 493 -1.12 15.33 -41.30
CA ASN A 493 -1.16 15.68 -42.71
C ASN A 493 -2.39 15.19 -43.50
N ILE A 494 -3.33 14.42 -42.91
CA ILE A 494 -4.53 14.01 -43.66
C ILE A 494 -5.52 15.15 -43.65
N THR A 495 -5.87 15.60 -44.85
CA THR A 495 -6.88 16.64 -45.05
C THR A 495 -8.29 16.04 -44.92
N ALA A 496 -9.28 16.85 -44.51
CA ALA A 496 -10.67 16.38 -44.42
C ALA A 496 -11.20 15.64 -45.69
N PRO A 497 -10.82 16.03 -46.93
CA PRO A 497 -11.18 15.28 -48.15
C PRO A 497 -10.60 13.87 -48.23
N GLU A 498 -9.43 13.61 -47.64
CA GLU A 498 -8.77 12.30 -47.63
C GLU A 498 -9.36 11.39 -46.53
N LEU A 499 -9.87 11.97 -45.45
CA LEU A 499 -10.52 11.22 -44.37
C LEU A 499 -11.94 10.75 -44.75
N ALA A 500 -12.69 11.55 -45.50
CA ALA A 500 -14.05 11.23 -45.94
C ALA A 500 -14.22 9.84 -46.59
N PRO A 501 -13.39 9.41 -47.57
CA PRO A 501 -13.50 8.07 -48.15
C PRO A 501 -13.19 6.95 -47.15
N LEU A 502 -12.26 7.16 -46.21
CA LEU A 502 -11.94 6.18 -45.17
C LEU A 502 -13.11 6.00 -44.19
N ILE A 503 -13.76 7.10 -43.79
CA ILE A 503 -14.97 7.06 -42.97
C ILE A 503 -16.10 6.34 -43.70
N ALA A 504 -16.32 6.66 -44.98
CA ALA A 504 -17.35 6.02 -45.79
C ALA A 504 -17.10 4.51 -45.94
N GLN A 505 -15.84 4.10 -46.16
CA GLN A 505 -15.45 2.69 -46.22
C GLN A 505 -15.67 1.98 -44.87
N SER A 506 -15.23 2.59 -43.77
CA SER A 506 -15.41 2.07 -42.41
C SER A 506 -16.88 1.88 -42.08
N ARG A 507 -17.72 2.86 -42.45
CA ARG A 507 -19.17 2.80 -42.27
C ARG A 507 -19.79 1.67 -43.07
N ALA A 508 -19.44 1.52 -44.34
CA ALA A 508 -19.98 0.44 -45.18
C ALA A 508 -19.66 -0.96 -44.61
N LEU A 509 -18.43 -1.14 -44.10
CA LEU A 509 -18.00 -2.36 -43.42
C LEU A 509 -18.84 -2.63 -42.16
N LEU A 510 -19.05 -1.62 -41.32
CA LEU A 510 -19.83 -1.74 -40.09
C LEU A 510 -21.33 -1.93 -40.36
N GLU A 511 -21.88 -1.32 -41.42
CA GLU A 511 -23.29 -1.49 -41.82
C GLU A 511 -23.62 -2.94 -42.16
N GLU A 512 -22.70 -3.66 -42.82
CA GLU A 512 -22.87 -5.08 -43.10
C GLU A 512 -22.99 -5.91 -41.81
N ALA A 513 -22.09 -5.69 -40.84
CA ALA A 513 -22.11 -6.38 -39.56
C ALA A 513 -23.32 -5.98 -38.69
N ALA A 514 -23.72 -4.70 -38.75
CA ALA A 514 -24.83 -4.14 -38.00
C ALA A 514 -26.21 -4.66 -38.48
N SER A 515 -26.30 -5.19 -39.71
CA SER A 515 -27.53 -5.76 -40.25
C SER A 515 -28.11 -6.93 -39.45
N ALA A 516 -27.30 -7.54 -38.57
CA ALA A 516 -27.73 -8.58 -37.64
C ALA A 516 -28.52 -8.06 -36.42
N TYR A 517 -28.60 -6.74 -36.23
CA TYR A 517 -29.29 -6.09 -35.10
C TYR A 517 -30.64 -5.52 -35.54
N ALA A 518 -31.65 -5.63 -34.68
CA ALA A 518 -33.01 -5.17 -34.99
C ALA A 518 -33.12 -3.64 -35.06
N HIS A 519 -32.31 -2.94 -34.25
CA HIS A 519 -32.26 -1.49 -34.22
C HIS A 519 -30.81 -1.00 -34.24
N VAL A 520 -30.48 -0.07 -35.13
CA VAL A 520 -29.12 0.49 -35.23
C VAL A 520 -29.19 2.01 -35.16
N ILE A 521 -28.48 2.59 -34.20
CA ILE A 521 -28.30 4.03 -34.03
C ILE A 521 -26.92 4.40 -34.56
N TRP A 522 -26.87 5.41 -35.43
CA TRP A 522 -25.63 5.92 -36.00
C TRP A 522 -25.40 7.35 -35.52
N ASP A 523 -24.34 7.56 -34.76
CA ASP A 523 -23.89 8.87 -34.29
C ASP A 523 -22.59 9.24 -35.01
N VAL A 524 -22.52 10.46 -35.56
CA VAL A 524 -21.32 10.99 -36.20
C VAL A 524 -21.03 12.33 -35.54
N GLU A 525 -19.95 12.39 -34.76
CA GLU A 525 -19.50 13.59 -34.03
C GLU A 525 -18.27 14.22 -34.68
#